data_AF-A0A4Y1ZXC2-F1
#
_entry.id   AF-A0A4Y1ZXC2-F1
#
_cell.length_a   1.000
_cell.length_b   1.000
_cell.length_c   1.000
_cell.angle_alpha   90.00
_cell.angle_beta   90.00
_cell.angle_gamma   90.00
#
_symmetry.space_group_name_H-M   'P 1'
#
loop_
_entity.id
_entity.type
_entity.pdbx_description
1 polymer ?
#
loop_
_entity_poly.entity_id
_entity_poly.type
_entity_poly.pdbx_seq_one_letter_code
_entity_poly.pdbx_strand_id
1 'polypeptide(L)'
;MYKRTERVDKFWFDLLSTYPKPCNDAISLLKMIMILSHGNSNVERGFSINKECLWENMKEQTLIARRIVYDSIQANGGINNFEVSKQLILSVRNSRGNYEEYKEKKRKEEKELRENFKRKREAENQLKELKAKKLKILEAAQKESLRVEEEIASLKLLQKKL
;
A
#
# COMPACT_ATOMS: atom_id res chain seq x y z
N MET A 1 -44.08 -8.88 -9.64
CA MET A 1 -44.19 -9.21 -8.20
C MET A 1 -42.79 -9.15 -7.60
N TYR A 2 -42.59 -8.35 -6.54
CA TYR A 2 -41.26 -8.15 -5.94
C TYR A 2 -40.73 -9.46 -5.33
N LYS A 3 -39.50 -9.83 -5.70
CA LYS A 3 -38.76 -10.93 -5.05
C LYS A 3 -37.77 -10.32 -4.06
N ARG A 4 -37.70 -10.84 -2.83
CA ARG A 4 -36.75 -10.33 -1.80
C ARG A 4 -35.27 -10.37 -2.22
N THR A 5 -34.93 -11.17 -3.22
CA THR A 5 -33.56 -11.31 -3.76
C THR A 5 -33.27 -10.32 -4.89
N GLU A 6 -34.26 -9.57 -5.36
CA GLU A 6 -34.12 -8.61 -6.45
C GLU A 6 -33.69 -7.25 -5.91
N ARG A 7 -32.83 -6.54 -6.65
CA ARG A 7 -32.40 -5.22 -6.19
C ARG A 7 -33.58 -4.25 -6.22
N VAL A 8 -33.72 -3.49 -5.14
CA VAL A 8 -34.80 -2.50 -4.96
C VAL A 8 -34.79 -1.46 -6.08
N ASP A 9 -33.61 -0.97 -6.46
CA ASP A 9 -33.47 -0.01 -7.58
C ASP A 9 -33.97 -0.62 -8.90
N LYS A 10 -33.56 -1.84 -9.24
CA LYS A 10 -34.03 -2.55 -10.43
C LYS A 10 -35.54 -2.75 -10.40
N PHE A 11 -36.10 -3.17 -9.27
CA PHE A 11 -37.54 -3.33 -9.12
C PHE A 11 -38.31 -2.02 -9.39
N TRP A 12 -37.86 -0.90 -8.81
CA TRP A 12 -38.52 0.39 -9.02
C TRP A 12 -38.33 0.92 -10.44
N PHE A 13 -37.14 0.74 -11.04
CA PHE A 13 -36.92 1.11 -12.44
C PHE A 13 -37.77 0.28 -13.40
N ASP A 14 -37.84 -1.04 -13.21
CA ASP A 14 -38.64 -1.93 -14.04
C ASP A 14 -40.14 -1.58 -13.88
N LEU A 15 -40.61 -1.31 -12.66
CA LEU A 15 -41.99 -0.91 -12.39
C LEU A 15 -42.37 0.42 -13.08
N LEU A 16 -41.51 1.44 -12.96
CA LEU A 16 -41.77 2.76 -13.55
C LEU A 16 -41.60 2.77 -15.07
N SER A 17 -40.73 1.91 -15.61
CA SER A 17 -40.50 1.78 -17.06
C SER A 17 -41.61 0.96 -17.75
N THR A 18 -42.24 0.03 -17.03
CA THR A 18 -43.33 -0.81 -17.55
C THR A 18 -44.71 -0.14 -17.42
N TYR A 19 -44.79 1.04 -16.76
CA TYR A 19 -46.04 1.75 -16.58
C TYR A 19 -46.53 2.37 -17.91
N PRO A 20 -47.84 2.34 -18.22
CA PRO A 20 -48.38 2.78 -19.52
C PRO A 20 -48.03 4.23 -19.91
N LYS A 21 -47.68 5.06 -18.92
CA LYS A 21 -47.18 6.42 -19.11
C LYS A 21 -45.94 6.62 -18.24
N PRO A 22 -44.72 6.45 -18.77
CA PRO A 22 -43.51 6.65 -17.98
C PRO A 22 -43.39 8.12 -17.56
N CYS A 23 -43.36 8.36 -16.26
CA CYS A 23 -43.17 9.69 -15.70
C CYS A 23 -41.66 9.96 -15.56
N ASN A 24 -41.10 10.70 -16.52
CA ASN A 24 -39.68 11.01 -16.56
C ASN A 24 -39.20 11.77 -15.31
N ASP A 25 -40.05 12.62 -14.72
CA ASP A 25 -39.74 13.37 -13.51
C ASP A 25 -39.63 12.44 -12.29
N ALA A 26 -40.56 11.50 -12.15
CA ALA A 26 -40.52 10.49 -11.09
C ALA A 26 -39.31 9.57 -11.22
N ILE A 27 -38.95 9.17 -12.44
CA ILE A 27 -37.75 8.37 -12.72
C ILE A 27 -36.48 9.17 -12.36
N SER A 28 -36.46 10.47 -12.66
CA SER A 28 -35.32 11.35 -12.36
C SER A 28 -35.18 11.59 -10.86
N LEU A 29 -36.28 11.84 -10.15
CA LEU A 29 -36.30 11.96 -8.69
C LEU A 29 -35.84 10.66 -8.01
N LEU A 30 -36.33 9.51 -8.50
CA LEU A 30 -35.91 8.21 -8.00
C LEU A 30 -34.41 7.98 -8.21
N LYS A 31 -33.86 8.33 -9.37
CA LYS A 31 -32.40 8.28 -9.62
C LYS A 31 -31.65 9.11 -8.59
N MET A 32 -32.08 10.33 -8.30
CA MET A 32 -31.43 11.19 -7.31
C MET A 32 -31.48 10.55 -5.92
N ILE A 33 -32.65 10.08 -5.48
CA ILE A 33 -32.83 9.46 -4.16
C ILE A 33 -32.00 8.19 -4.01
N MET A 34 -31.94 7.35 -5.05
CA MET A 34 -31.18 6.08 -5.04
C MET A 34 -29.65 6.27 -5.14
N ILE A 35 -29.19 7.47 -5.48
CA ILE A 35 -27.75 7.83 -5.50
C ILE A 35 -27.34 8.47 -4.16
N LEU A 36 -28.29 8.94 -3.33
CA LEU A 36 -27.98 9.46 -2.01
C LEU A 36 -27.27 8.36 -1.20
N SER A 37 -26.12 8.71 -0.63
CA SER A 37 -25.30 7.79 0.15
C SER A 37 -26.11 7.17 1.28
N HIS A 38 -26.36 5.86 1.21
CA HIS A 38 -27.03 5.08 2.24
C HIS A 38 -26.09 4.70 3.41
N GLY A 39 -25.13 5.57 3.75
CA GLY A 39 -24.12 5.30 4.77
C GLY A 39 -23.22 4.11 4.39
N ASN A 40 -23.03 3.17 5.32
CA ASN A 40 -22.16 2.00 5.14
C ASN A 40 -22.72 0.93 4.20
N SER A 41 -23.94 1.09 3.68
CA SER A 41 -24.59 0.12 2.80
C SER A 41 -23.72 -0.30 1.59
N ASN A 42 -22.89 0.61 1.04
CA ASN A 42 -21.99 0.25 -0.07
C ASN A 42 -20.81 -0.64 0.38
N VAL A 43 -20.29 -0.40 1.58
CA VAL A 43 -19.21 -1.20 2.19
C VAL A 43 -19.74 -2.56 2.60
N GLU A 44 -20.89 -2.61 3.26
CA GLU A 44 -21.58 -3.85 3.66
C GLU A 44 -22.03 -4.68 2.45
N ARG A 45 -22.42 -4.01 1.36
CA ARG A 45 -22.64 -4.66 0.06
C ARG A 45 -21.36 -5.27 -0.49
N GLY A 46 -20.23 -4.57 -0.39
CA GLY A 46 -18.92 -5.12 -0.73
C GLY A 46 -18.61 -6.40 0.06
N PHE A 47 -18.91 -6.43 1.35
CA PHE A 47 -18.76 -7.64 2.18
C PHE A 47 -19.72 -8.75 1.77
N SER A 48 -20.97 -8.43 1.45
CA SER A 48 -21.95 -9.42 1.00
C SER A 48 -21.57 -10.03 -0.35
N ILE A 49 -21.13 -9.21 -1.31
CA ILE A 49 -20.66 -9.65 -2.64
C ILE A 49 -19.39 -10.49 -2.53
N ASN A 50 -18.52 -10.17 -1.58
CA ASN A 50 -17.26 -10.89 -1.38
C ASN A 50 -17.38 -12.04 -0.37
N LYS A 51 -18.55 -12.26 0.23
CA LYS A 51 -18.73 -13.24 1.32
C LYS A 51 -18.26 -14.64 0.91
N GLU A 52 -18.51 -15.03 -0.33
CA GLU A 52 -18.12 -16.34 -0.89
C GLU A 52 -16.61 -16.42 -1.20
N CYS A 53 -15.96 -15.26 -1.42
CA CYS A 53 -14.52 -15.16 -1.71
C CYS A 53 -13.67 -14.98 -0.44
N LEU A 54 -14.28 -14.61 0.69
CA LEU A 54 -13.60 -14.34 1.95
C LEU A 54 -13.38 -15.63 2.76
N TRP A 55 -12.27 -15.69 3.48
CA TRP A 55 -11.95 -16.74 4.46
C TRP A 55 -11.16 -16.09 5.61
N GLU A 56 -11.26 -16.64 6.81
CA GLU A 56 -10.47 -16.20 7.96
C GLU A 56 -8.96 -16.28 7.70
N ASN A 57 -8.21 -15.32 8.23
CA ASN A 57 -6.73 -15.23 8.14
C ASN A 57 -6.17 -15.18 6.71
N MET A 58 -6.96 -14.72 5.74
CA MET A 58 -6.50 -14.58 4.37
C MET A 58 -5.62 -13.34 4.19
N LYS A 59 -4.55 -13.48 3.40
CA LYS A 59 -3.77 -12.33 2.93
C LYS A 59 -4.51 -11.62 1.79
N GLU A 60 -4.36 -10.31 1.70
CA GLU A 60 -4.96 -9.49 0.65
C GLU A 60 -4.69 -10.04 -0.76
N GLN A 61 -3.46 -10.44 -1.05
CA GLN A 61 -3.09 -11.02 -2.35
C GLN A 61 -3.89 -12.28 -2.69
N THR A 62 -4.20 -13.11 -1.69
CA THR A 62 -5.02 -14.31 -1.88
C THR A 62 -6.47 -13.95 -2.16
N LEU A 63 -7.00 -12.90 -1.53
CA LEU A 63 -8.34 -12.39 -1.79
C LEU A 63 -8.46 -11.89 -3.23
N ILE A 64 -7.49 -11.09 -3.68
CA ILE A 64 -7.43 -10.58 -5.05
C ILE A 64 -7.38 -11.74 -6.05
N ALA A 65 -6.52 -12.73 -5.83
CA ALA A 65 -6.42 -13.90 -6.71
C ALA A 65 -7.74 -14.69 -6.78
N ARG A 66 -8.41 -14.93 -5.64
CA ARG A 66 -9.73 -15.60 -5.63
C ARG A 66 -10.79 -14.78 -6.37
N ARG A 67 -10.79 -13.46 -6.18
CA ARG A 67 -11.75 -12.56 -6.84
C ARG A 67 -11.59 -12.58 -8.35
N ILE A 68 -10.35 -12.57 -8.86
CA ILE A 68 -10.06 -12.69 -10.29
C ILE A 68 -10.65 -13.99 -10.86
N VAL A 69 -10.49 -15.11 -10.16
CA VAL A 69 -11.04 -16.41 -10.60
C VAL A 69 -12.57 -16.38 -10.60
N TYR A 70 -13.19 -15.88 -9.52
CA TYR A 70 -14.64 -15.77 -9.40
C TYR A 70 -15.24 -14.91 -10.51
N ASP A 71 -14.69 -13.72 -10.73
CA ASP A 71 -15.17 -12.79 -11.75
C ASP A 71 -14.97 -13.37 -13.16
N SER A 72 -13.87 -14.09 -13.40
CA SER A 72 -13.63 -14.79 -14.68
C SER A 72 -14.67 -15.89 -14.94
N ILE A 73 -15.02 -16.69 -13.94
CA ILE A 73 -16.04 -17.73 -14.07
C ILE A 73 -17.42 -17.09 -14.31
N GLN A 74 -17.74 -16.03 -13.56
CA GLN A 74 -19.01 -15.33 -13.70
C GLN A 74 -19.15 -14.67 -15.07
N ALA A 75 -18.08 -14.09 -15.60
CA ALA A 75 -18.05 -13.49 -16.94
C ALA A 75 -18.28 -14.51 -18.06
N ASN A 76 -17.86 -15.76 -17.88
CA ASN A 76 -18.12 -16.86 -18.83
C ASN A 76 -19.54 -17.43 -18.72
N GLY A 77 -20.41 -16.87 -17.87
CA GLY A 77 -21.78 -17.36 -17.67
C GLY A 77 -21.87 -18.56 -16.72
N GLY A 78 -20.86 -18.74 -15.85
CA GLY A 78 -20.82 -19.79 -14.85
C GLY A 78 -19.87 -20.94 -15.20
N ILE A 79 -19.70 -21.85 -14.24
CA ILE A 79 -18.67 -22.89 -14.32
C ILE A 79 -18.89 -23.89 -15.47
N ASN A 80 -20.14 -24.13 -15.85
CA ASN A 80 -20.47 -25.08 -16.93
C ASN A 80 -20.02 -24.58 -18.31
N ASN A 81 -19.89 -23.27 -18.47
CA ASN A 81 -19.49 -22.63 -19.72
C ASN A 81 -17.99 -22.26 -19.72
N PHE A 82 -17.27 -22.57 -18.64
CA PHE A 82 -15.87 -22.22 -18.51
C PHE A 82 -14.98 -23.25 -19.22
N GLU A 83 -14.34 -22.84 -20.31
CA GLU A 83 -13.41 -23.69 -21.05
C GLU A 83 -12.02 -23.71 -20.39
N VAL A 84 -11.54 -24.90 -20.04
CA VAL A 84 -10.22 -25.09 -19.45
C VAL A 84 -9.17 -25.09 -20.56
N SER A 85 -8.47 -23.97 -20.72
CA SER A 85 -7.42 -23.83 -21.72
C SER A 85 -6.16 -24.65 -21.38
N LYS A 86 -5.41 -25.07 -22.41
CA LYS A 86 -4.11 -25.77 -22.23
C LYS A 86 -3.10 -24.93 -21.43
N GLN A 87 -3.15 -23.61 -21.58
CA GLN A 87 -2.30 -22.67 -20.85
C GLN A 87 -2.61 -22.68 -19.34
N LEU A 88 -3.89 -22.79 -18.97
CA LEU A 88 -4.29 -22.91 -17.57
C LEU A 88 -3.73 -24.20 -16.94
N ILE A 89 -3.83 -25.32 -17.66
CA ILE A 89 -3.28 -26.61 -17.22
C ILE A 89 -1.77 -26.53 -17.01
N LEU A 90 -1.05 -25.94 -17.97
CA LEU A 90 0.40 -25.74 -17.85
C LEU A 90 0.77 -24.82 -16.68
N SER A 91 0.02 -23.74 -16.49
CA SER A 91 0.23 -22.82 -15.37
C SER A 91 0.04 -23.50 -14.01
N VAL A 92 -1.00 -24.32 -13.88
CA VAL A 92 -1.24 -25.11 -12.65
C VAL A 92 -0.12 -26.12 -12.44
N ARG A 93 0.34 -26.81 -13.49
CA ARG A 93 1.46 -27.76 -13.41
C ARG A 93 2.75 -27.10 -12.90
N ASN A 94 3.04 -25.89 -13.37
CA ASN A 94 4.25 -25.15 -12.99
C ASN A 94 4.10 -24.36 -11.69
N SER A 95 2.89 -24.27 -11.13
CA SER A 95 2.59 -23.43 -9.96
C SER A 95 3.49 -23.72 -8.75
N ARG A 96 3.84 -25.00 -8.51
CA ARG A 96 4.71 -25.38 -7.41
C ARG A 96 6.14 -24.85 -7.59
N GLY A 97 6.68 -24.95 -8.80
CA GLY A 97 8.01 -24.43 -9.12
C GLY A 97 8.05 -22.91 -8.96
N ASN A 98 7.07 -22.22 -9.53
CA ASN A 98 6.92 -20.77 -9.41
C ASN A 98 6.82 -20.32 -7.94
N TYR A 99 6.12 -21.10 -7.10
CA TYR A 99 5.99 -20.82 -5.68
C TYR A 99 7.32 -20.95 -4.92
N GLU A 100 8.10 -22.00 -5.18
CA GLU A 100 9.40 -22.16 -4.53
C GLU A 100 10.37 -21.06 -4.99
N GLU A 101 10.40 -20.71 -6.28
CA GLU A 101 11.19 -19.58 -6.78
C GLU A 101 10.80 -18.26 -6.12
N TYR A 102 9.49 -18.00 -5.99
CA TYR A 102 8.98 -16.82 -5.30
C TYR A 102 9.44 -16.78 -3.83
N LYS A 103 9.38 -17.92 -3.12
CA LYS A 103 9.79 -18.02 -1.72
C LYS A 103 11.29 -17.75 -1.56
N GLU A 104 12.12 -18.26 -2.46
CA GLU A 104 13.56 -18.01 -2.44
C GLU A 104 13.90 -16.56 -2.78
N LYS A 105 13.23 -15.95 -3.76
CA LYS A 105 13.37 -14.50 -4.05
C LYS A 105 13.01 -13.66 -2.83
N LYS A 106 11.87 -13.92 -2.21
CA LYS A 106 11.43 -13.20 -1.01
C LYS A 106 12.42 -13.33 0.16
N ARG A 107 12.98 -14.53 0.37
CA ARG A 107 14.02 -14.75 1.38
C ARG A 107 15.29 -13.93 1.09
N LYS A 108 15.69 -13.79 -0.17
CA LYS A 108 16.83 -12.97 -0.57
C LYS A 108 16.55 -11.48 -0.35
N GLU A 109 15.39 -10.99 -0.80
CA GLU A 109 14.96 -9.61 -0.59
C GLU A 109 14.90 -9.23 0.90
N GLU A 110 14.37 -10.11 1.75
CA GLU A 110 14.31 -9.88 3.20
C GLU A 110 15.72 -9.83 3.83
N LYS A 111 16.66 -10.65 3.35
CA LYS A 111 18.06 -10.62 3.80
C LYS A 111 18.76 -9.33 3.36
N GLU A 112 18.61 -8.96 2.09
CA GLU A 112 19.18 -7.73 1.54
C GLU A 112 18.64 -6.48 2.24
N LEU A 113 17.33 -6.45 2.53
CA LEU A 113 16.72 -5.35 3.28
C LEU A 113 17.29 -5.24 4.69
N ARG A 114 17.48 -6.37 5.38
CA ARG A 114 18.09 -6.40 6.72
C ARG A 114 19.55 -5.94 6.69
N GLU A 115 20.33 -6.39 5.72
CA GLU A 115 21.73 -5.98 5.57
C GLU A 115 21.85 -4.49 5.21
N ASN A 116 21.00 -3.99 4.31
CA ASN A 116 20.94 -2.56 3.99
C ASN A 116 20.55 -1.71 5.21
N PHE A 117 19.62 -2.20 6.03
CA PHE A 117 19.24 -1.52 7.26
C PHE A 117 20.41 -1.46 8.27
N LYS A 118 21.16 -2.55 8.43
CA LYS A 118 22.38 -2.57 9.27
C LYS A 118 23.43 -1.59 8.75
N ARG A 119 23.75 -1.65 7.45
CA ARG A 119 24.72 -0.75 6.81
C ARG A 119 24.33 0.72 6.98
N LYS A 120 23.05 1.05 6.81
CA LYS A 120 22.54 2.41 7.03
C LYS A 120 22.76 2.85 8.47
N ARG A 121 22.46 1.99 9.45
CA ARG A 121 22.66 2.28 10.87
C ARG A 121 24.13 2.45 11.23
N GLU A 122 25.01 1.61 10.68
CA GLU A 122 26.46 1.72 10.87
C GLU A 122 27.01 3.04 10.29
N ALA A 123 26.57 3.41 9.08
CA ALA A 123 26.93 4.68 8.47
C ALA A 123 26.46 5.89 9.29
N GLU A 124 25.23 5.84 9.84
CA GLU A 124 24.71 6.89 10.72
C GLU A 124 25.52 7.01 12.02
N ASN A 125 25.95 5.89 12.60
CA ASN A 125 26.80 5.88 13.79
C ASN A 125 28.19 6.47 13.50
N GLN A 126 28.83 6.02 12.42
CA GLN A 126 30.13 6.56 11.99
C GLN A 126 30.05 8.06 11.70
N LEU A 127 28.96 8.52 11.09
CA LEU A 127 28.74 9.95 10.84
C LEU A 127 28.63 10.75 12.15
N LYS A 128 27.93 10.22 13.16
CA LYS A 128 27.87 10.85 14.49
C LYS A 128 29.23 10.92 15.15
N GLU A 129 30.01 9.83 15.11
CA GLU A 129 31.36 9.79 15.68
C GLU A 129 32.30 10.79 14.99
N LEU A 130 32.27 10.85 13.65
CA LEU A 130 33.09 11.80 12.89
C LEU A 130 32.70 13.25 13.18
N LYS A 131 31.40 13.55 13.31
CA LYS A 131 30.93 14.88 13.72
C LYS A 131 31.43 15.25 15.12
N ALA A 132 31.37 14.32 16.07
CA ALA A 132 31.88 14.55 17.43
C ALA A 132 33.40 14.75 17.45
N LYS A 133 34.17 13.97 16.68
CA LYS A 133 35.62 14.15 16.52
C LYS A 133 35.96 15.52 15.91
N LYS A 134 35.24 15.93 14.85
CA LYS A 134 35.40 17.25 14.23
C LYS A 134 35.19 18.38 15.24
N LEU A 135 34.14 18.29 16.06
CA LEU A 135 33.86 19.30 17.09
C LEU A 135 34.99 19.39 18.11
N LYS A 136 35.46 18.25 18.64
CA LYS A 136 36.58 18.21 19.59
C LYS A 136 37.87 18.82 19.03
N ILE A 137 38.19 18.55 17.76
CA ILE A 137 39.36 19.12 17.10
C ILE A 137 39.22 20.64 16.96
N LEU A 138 38.03 21.14 16.59
CA LEU A 138 37.78 22.58 16.50
C LEU A 138 37.91 23.28 17.85
N GLU A 139 37.37 22.70 18.92
CA GLU A 139 37.51 23.23 20.28
C GLU A 139 38.96 23.26 20.74
N ALA A 140 39.73 22.20 20.45
CA ALA A 140 41.16 22.15 20.78
C ALA A 140 41.95 23.22 20.00
N ALA A 141 41.69 23.36 18.70
CA ALA A 141 42.33 24.37 17.85
C ALA A 141 42.01 25.80 18.30
N GLN A 142 40.77 26.08 18.73
CA GLN A 142 40.38 27.38 19.28
C GLN A 142 41.12 27.70 20.58
N LYS A 143 41.24 26.73 21.50
CA LYS A 143 42.00 26.91 22.74
C LYS A 143 43.48 27.20 22.47
N GLU A 144 44.08 26.49 21.52
CA GLU A 144 45.47 26.70 21.14
C GLU A 144 45.66 28.08 20.47
N SER A 145 44.72 28.49 19.61
CA SER A 145 44.73 29.83 19.00
C SER A 145 44.69 30.94 20.05
N LEU A 146 43.84 30.81 21.07
CA LEU A 146 43.75 31.77 22.17
C LEU A 146 45.06 31.85 22.96
N ARG A 147 45.68 30.70 23.26
CA ARG A 147 47.01 30.66 23.91
C ARG A 147 48.09 31.40 23.11
N VAL A 148 48.16 31.13 21.81
CA VAL A 148 49.14 31.78 20.93
C VAL A 148 48.86 33.29 20.83
N GLU A 149 47.59 33.71 20.78
CA GLU A 149 47.21 35.12 20.81
C GLU A 149 47.62 35.82 22.12
N GLU A 150 47.44 35.16 23.27
CA GLU A 150 47.88 35.66 24.57
C GLU A 150 49.41 35.83 24.62
N GLU A 151 50.17 34.85 24.13
CA GLU A 151 51.63 34.93 24.03
C GLU A 151 52.06 36.08 23.10
N ILE A 152 51.46 36.20 21.91
CA ILE A 152 51.73 37.31 20.98
C ILE A 152 51.42 38.65 21.64
N ALA A 153 50.31 38.78 22.37
CA ALA A 153 49.94 40.00 23.08
C ALA A 153 50.97 40.35 24.17
N SER A 154 51.42 39.36 24.94
CA SER A 154 52.43 39.55 25.99
C SER A 154 53.78 40.03 25.40
N LEU A 155 54.22 39.41 24.30
CA LEU A 155 55.47 39.78 23.60
C LEU A 155 55.37 41.19 22.97
N LYS A 156 54.23 41.54 22.37
CA LYS A 156 53.99 42.91 21.86
C LYS A 156 54.06 43.97 22.97
N LEU A 157 53.57 43.64 24.17
CA LEU A 157 53.57 44.54 25.31
C LEU A 157 54.99 44.73 25.88
N LEU A 158 55.80 43.68 25.83
CA LEU A 158 57.22 43.71 26.19
C LEU A 158 58.04 44.51 25.16
N GLN A 159 57.76 44.35 23.87
CA GLN A 159 58.37 45.12 22.78
C GLN A 159 58.09 46.62 22.88
N LYS A 160 56.92 47.03 23.39
CA LYS A 160 56.56 48.44 23.61
C LYS A 160 57.22 49.08 24.84
N LYS A 161 57.80 48.28 25.74
CA LYS A 161 58.44 48.73 26.99
C LYS A 161 59.97 48.87 26.87
N LEU A 162 60.57 48.31 25.82
CA LEU A 162 61.93 48.64 25.38
C LEU A 162 61.89 49.89 24.49
#